data_AF-A0A5C3Q318-F1
#
_entry.id   AF-A0A5C3Q318-F1
#
_cell.length_a   1.000
_cell.length_b   1.000
_cell.length_c   1.000
_cell.angle_alpha   90.00
_cell.angle_beta   90.00
_cell.angle_gamma   90.00
#
_symmetry.space_group_name_H-M   'P 1'
#
loop_
_entity.id
_entity.type
_entity.pdbx_description
1 polymer ?
#
loop_
_entity_poly.entity_id
_entity_poly.type
_entity_poly.pdbx_seq_one_letter_code
_entity_poly.pdbx_strand_id
1 'polypeptide(L)'
;MDTPPKVILQNFPHWLAETSFDPELARSLCESYGQLDARGVTMLSAIYTTGLVITITSVGGTSANICAESGPTEQAESWNTGGFSNIFARPEYQQQAVSAYLDTMEDGTYEGLFNRSGRAIPDVALHRMWARTKDASFGSGINDYAAAVLAGMVALLNDELLAAGKPPVGFLNPLLYELDAADGLRDFATGENEGCGFSATTGWDPSVRYQVSGLGAPIYTKLREALGL
;
A
#
# COMPACT_ATOMS: atom_id res chain seq x y z
N MET A 1 22.81 -6.93 -11.78
CA MET A 1 23.05 -5.53 -11.37
C MET A 1 23.75 -5.56 -10.03
N ASP A 2 25.02 -5.15 -9.99
CA ASP A 2 25.91 -5.42 -8.85
C ASP A 2 25.57 -4.52 -7.64
N THR A 3 25.14 -3.29 -7.91
CA THR A 3 24.67 -2.33 -6.90
C THR A 3 23.32 -1.73 -7.31
N PRO A 4 22.20 -2.35 -6.95
CA PRO A 4 20.87 -1.80 -7.25
C PRO A 4 20.58 -0.56 -6.41
N PRO A 5 19.69 0.34 -6.88
CA PRO A 5 19.11 1.39 -6.05
C PRO A 5 18.47 0.81 -4.78
N LYS A 6 18.44 1.59 -3.69
CA LYS A 6 17.86 1.13 -2.41
C LYS A 6 16.34 1.29 -2.31
N VAL A 7 15.75 2.03 -3.24
CA VAL A 7 14.30 2.16 -3.39
C VAL A 7 13.98 2.10 -4.88
N ILE A 8 13.02 1.27 -5.27
CA ILE A 8 12.53 1.18 -6.64
C ILE A 8 11.02 1.36 -6.60
N LEU A 9 10.55 2.34 -7.36
CA LEU A 9 9.14 2.59 -7.60
C LEU A 9 8.77 2.00 -8.95
N GLN A 10 7.83 1.07 -8.95
CA GLN A 10 7.37 0.36 -10.12
C GLN A 10 5.89 0.64 -10.36
N ASN A 11 5.59 1.17 -11.54
CA ASN A 11 4.22 1.46 -11.94
C ASN A 11 3.82 0.51 -13.06
N PHE A 12 2.78 -0.27 -12.80
CA PHE A 12 2.11 -1.02 -13.83
C PHE A 12 1.02 -0.16 -14.46
N PRO A 13 0.75 -0.33 -15.76
CA PRO A 13 -0.39 0.32 -16.38
C PRO A 13 -1.70 -0.03 -15.68
N HIS A 14 -2.60 0.95 -15.55
CA HIS A 14 -3.85 0.82 -14.80
C HIS A 14 -4.84 -0.23 -15.31
N TRP A 15 -4.62 -0.78 -16.50
CA TRP A 15 -5.42 -1.81 -17.15
C TRP A 15 -4.83 -3.22 -17.00
N LEU A 16 -3.65 -3.36 -16.41
CA LEU A 16 -2.99 -4.64 -16.26
C LEU A 16 -3.48 -5.34 -14.99
N ALA A 17 -4.27 -6.39 -15.15
CA ALA A 17 -4.84 -7.15 -14.03
C ALA A 17 -3.93 -8.30 -13.60
N GLU A 18 -4.06 -8.75 -12.35
CA GLU A 18 -3.45 -10.03 -11.94
C GLU A 18 -3.87 -11.17 -12.88
N THR A 19 -5.15 -11.20 -13.29
CA THR A 19 -5.70 -12.18 -14.23
C THR A 19 -5.14 -12.05 -15.66
N SER A 20 -4.39 -10.99 -15.96
CA SER A 20 -3.73 -10.80 -17.26
C SER A 20 -2.36 -11.49 -17.33
N PHE A 21 -1.83 -11.98 -16.21
CA PHE A 21 -0.55 -12.68 -16.16
C PHE A 21 -0.72 -14.19 -16.11
N ASP A 22 0.20 -14.88 -16.77
CA ASP A 22 0.44 -16.29 -16.49
C ASP A 22 0.88 -16.45 -15.02
N PRO A 23 0.26 -17.35 -14.23
CA PRO A 23 0.61 -17.52 -12.82
C PRO A 23 2.06 -17.92 -12.56
N GLU A 24 2.72 -18.65 -13.47
CA GLU A 24 4.14 -18.98 -13.34
C GLU A 24 5.01 -17.74 -13.56
N LEU A 25 4.67 -16.92 -14.56
CA LEU A 25 5.36 -15.64 -14.79
C LEU A 25 5.20 -14.70 -13.60
N ALA A 26 4.00 -14.59 -13.02
CA ALA A 26 3.75 -13.77 -11.85
C ALA A 26 4.62 -14.21 -10.66
N ARG A 27 4.72 -15.53 -10.42
CA ARG A 27 5.59 -16.09 -9.36
C ARG A 27 7.07 -15.84 -9.64
N SER A 28 7.53 -16.00 -10.88
CA SER A 28 8.93 -15.72 -11.26
C SER A 28 9.31 -14.24 -11.06
N LEU A 29 8.40 -13.32 -11.40
CA LEU A 29 8.57 -11.89 -11.13
C LEU A 29 8.63 -11.61 -9.62
N CYS A 30 7.73 -12.22 -8.86
CA CYS A 30 7.69 -12.13 -7.40
C CYS A 30 9.01 -12.62 -6.76
N GLU A 31 9.54 -13.76 -7.20
CA GLU A 31 10.85 -14.27 -6.74
C GLU A 31 11.99 -13.32 -7.07
N SER A 32 11.95 -12.72 -8.27
CA SER A 32 12.96 -11.73 -8.69
C SER A 32 12.93 -10.47 -7.82
N TYR A 33 11.73 -10.00 -7.43
CA TYR A 33 11.61 -8.87 -6.48
C TYR A 33 12.04 -9.28 -5.07
N GLY A 34 11.70 -10.49 -4.61
CA GLY A 34 12.19 -11.02 -3.34
C GLY A 34 13.71 -11.06 -3.25
N GLN A 35 14.41 -11.33 -4.36
CA GLN A 35 15.88 -11.23 -4.41
C GLN A 35 16.39 -9.79 -4.27
N LEU A 36 15.66 -8.79 -4.76
CA LEU A 36 16.01 -7.38 -4.55
C LEU A 36 15.75 -6.96 -3.10
N ASP A 37 14.60 -7.35 -2.56
CA ASP A 37 14.23 -7.12 -1.16
C ASP A 37 15.27 -7.70 -0.20
N ALA A 38 15.72 -8.94 -0.43
CA ALA A 38 16.78 -9.59 0.33
C ALA A 38 18.14 -8.87 0.25
N ARG A 39 18.35 -8.02 -0.76
CA ARG A 39 19.54 -7.17 -0.93
C ARG A 39 19.34 -5.77 -0.36
N GLY A 40 18.28 -5.56 0.40
CA GLY A 40 17.96 -4.30 1.05
C GLY A 40 17.43 -3.24 0.09
N VAL A 41 16.78 -3.66 -1.00
CA VAL A 41 16.05 -2.75 -1.90
C VAL A 41 14.60 -2.73 -1.47
N THR A 42 13.99 -1.56 -1.31
CA THR A 42 12.55 -1.47 -1.07
C THR A 42 11.80 -1.36 -2.39
N MET A 43 10.97 -2.35 -2.69
CA MET A 43 10.09 -2.34 -3.86
C MET A 43 8.71 -1.75 -3.49
N LEU A 44 8.30 -0.71 -4.24
CA LEU A 44 7.01 -0.03 -4.07
C LEU A 44 6.23 -0.04 -5.39
N SER A 45 4.91 -0.19 -5.32
CA SER A 45 4.04 -0.06 -6.49
C SER A 45 2.75 0.68 -6.17
N ALA A 46 2.45 1.68 -7.00
CA ALA A 46 1.15 2.33 -6.97
C ALA A 46 0.08 1.38 -7.50
N ILE A 47 -1.02 1.25 -6.75
CA ILE A 47 -2.17 0.44 -7.16
C ILE A 47 -3.17 1.26 -7.98
N TYR A 48 -3.73 0.63 -9.01
CA TYR A 48 -4.69 1.20 -9.96
C TYR A 48 -5.82 0.21 -10.27
N THR A 49 -6.79 0.62 -11.10
CA THR A 49 -8.06 -0.06 -11.46
C THR A 49 -8.05 -1.58 -11.65
N THR A 50 -6.92 -2.22 -11.93
CA THR A 50 -6.82 -3.68 -12.11
C THR A 50 -5.78 -4.40 -11.24
N GLY A 51 -5.04 -3.69 -10.40
CA GLY A 51 -4.18 -4.22 -9.32
C GLY A 51 -3.47 -5.55 -9.60
N LEU A 52 -2.27 -5.52 -10.20
CA LEU A 52 -1.39 -6.67 -10.15
C LEU A 52 -0.96 -6.91 -8.69
N VAL A 53 -1.40 -8.02 -8.11
CA VAL A 53 -1.11 -8.33 -6.71
C VAL A 53 0.21 -9.10 -6.61
N ILE A 54 1.34 -8.42 -6.75
CA ILE A 54 2.66 -9.01 -6.41
C ILE A 54 3.01 -8.65 -4.96
N THR A 55 3.81 -9.46 -4.27
CA THR A 55 4.21 -9.26 -2.87
C THR A 55 5.30 -8.19 -2.72
N ILE A 56 5.04 -6.98 -3.22
CA ILE A 56 5.80 -5.76 -2.93
C ILE A 56 4.88 -4.78 -2.21
N THR A 57 5.43 -3.69 -1.67
CA THR A 57 4.62 -2.70 -0.94
C THR A 57 3.67 -2.01 -1.90
N SER A 58 2.37 -2.20 -1.70
CA SER A 58 1.31 -1.67 -2.54
C SER A 58 0.73 -0.39 -1.94
N VAL A 59 0.71 0.68 -2.73
CA VAL A 59 0.43 2.04 -2.26
C VAL A 59 -0.80 2.62 -2.96
N GLY A 60 -1.86 2.84 -2.18
CA GLY A 60 -3.05 3.59 -2.58
C GLY A 60 -2.89 5.09 -2.40
N GLY A 61 -3.91 5.84 -2.85
CA GLY A 61 -3.92 7.30 -2.75
C GLY A 61 -5.07 7.84 -1.90
N THR A 62 -4.78 8.88 -1.12
CA THR A 62 -5.78 9.67 -0.38
C THR A 62 -5.82 11.10 -0.90
N SER A 63 -6.93 11.79 -0.69
CA SER A 63 -7.01 13.23 -0.91
C SER A 63 -7.57 13.95 0.30
N ALA A 64 -7.04 15.15 0.51
CA ALA A 64 -7.43 15.99 1.61
C ALA A 64 -8.44 17.03 1.13
N ASN A 65 -9.51 17.25 1.90
CA ASN A 65 -10.33 18.43 1.79
C ASN A 65 -9.87 19.45 2.85
N ILE A 66 -8.89 20.27 2.49
CA ILE A 66 -8.29 21.25 3.40
C ILE A 66 -9.18 22.47 3.66
N CYS A 67 -10.26 22.63 2.89
CA CYS A 67 -11.16 23.78 2.94
C CYS A 67 -12.53 23.43 3.56
N ALA A 68 -12.71 22.24 4.11
CA ALA A 68 -13.97 21.86 4.74
C ALA A 68 -14.24 22.74 5.97
N GLU A 69 -15.49 23.18 6.12
CA GLU A 69 -15.93 24.04 7.24
C GLU A 69 -15.74 23.35 8.61
N SER A 70 -15.71 22.02 8.63
CA SER A 70 -15.43 21.17 9.78
C SER A 70 -13.93 21.01 10.11
N GLY A 71 -13.04 21.67 9.36
CA GLY A 71 -11.58 21.47 9.42
C GLY A 71 -11.07 20.48 8.37
N PRO A 72 -9.75 20.41 8.16
CA PRO A 72 -9.15 19.60 7.11
C PRO A 72 -9.43 18.11 7.35
N THR A 73 -10.03 17.44 6.36
CA THR A 73 -10.22 15.99 6.35
C THR A 73 -9.34 15.35 5.29
N GLU A 74 -9.04 14.06 5.44
CA GLU A 74 -8.40 13.27 4.40
C GLU A 74 -9.08 11.92 4.29
N GLN A 75 -9.37 11.52 3.07
CA GLN A 75 -10.13 10.33 2.75
C GLN A 75 -9.50 9.60 1.58
N ALA A 76 -9.75 8.31 1.50
CA ALA A 76 -9.37 7.53 0.34
C ALA A 76 -10.13 7.96 -0.92
N GLU A 77 -9.59 7.56 -2.06
CA GLU A 77 -10.07 8.00 -3.36
C GLU A 77 -10.78 6.88 -4.12
N SER A 78 -11.79 7.24 -4.91
CA SER A 78 -12.62 6.26 -5.63
C SER A 78 -11.90 5.45 -6.70
N TRP A 79 -10.71 5.91 -7.09
CA TRP A 79 -9.83 5.28 -8.07
C TRP A 79 -8.84 4.31 -7.43
N ASN A 80 -8.78 4.23 -6.09
CA ASN A 80 -8.06 3.14 -5.44
C ASN A 80 -8.73 1.82 -5.80
N THR A 81 -7.92 0.77 -5.88
CA THR A 81 -8.42 -0.61 -5.97
C THR A 81 -7.77 -1.48 -4.94
N GLY A 82 -8.44 -2.56 -4.61
CA GLY A 82 -7.93 -3.53 -3.69
C GLY A 82 -8.76 -4.79 -3.75
N GLY A 83 -8.43 -5.70 -2.85
CA GLY A 83 -8.99 -7.03 -2.86
C GLY A 83 -7.90 -8.07 -2.68
N PHE A 84 -8.20 -9.29 -3.10
CA PHE A 84 -7.45 -10.46 -2.71
C PHE A 84 -6.92 -11.21 -3.93
N SER A 85 -5.64 -11.56 -3.89
CA SER A 85 -4.96 -12.31 -4.94
C SER A 85 -5.56 -13.70 -5.13
N ASN A 86 -5.66 -14.14 -6.39
CA ASN A 86 -5.97 -15.52 -6.76
C ASN A 86 -4.70 -16.35 -7.00
N ILE A 87 -3.51 -15.74 -7.02
CA ILE A 87 -2.23 -16.40 -7.33
C ILE A 87 -1.39 -16.61 -6.06
N PHE A 88 -1.32 -15.59 -5.21
CA PHE A 88 -0.45 -15.53 -4.03
C PHE A 88 -1.25 -15.73 -2.75
N ALA A 89 -0.81 -16.68 -1.93
CA ALA A 89 -1.37 -16.90 -0.60
C ALA A 89 -1.12 -15.69 0.31
N ARG A 90 -2.00 -15.51 1.30
CA ARG A 90 -1.86 -14.44 2.28
C ARG A 90 -0.55 -14.62 3.09
N PRO A 91 0.35 -13.63 3.08
CA PRO A 91 1.60 -13.70 3.82
C PRO A 91 1.35 -13.57 5.33
N GLU A 92 2.26 -14.13 6.13
CA GLU A 92 2.14 -14.20 7.59
C GLU A 92 1.98 -12.83 8.24
N TYR A 93 2.78 -11.83 7.83
CA TYR A 93 2.71 -10.46 8.35
C TYR A 93 1.34 -9.81 8.20
N GLN A 94 0.54 -10.26 7.23
CA GLN A 94 -0.77 -9.71 6.91
C GLN A 94 -1.93 -10.50 7.56
N GLN A 95 -1.65 -11.68 8.14
CA GLN A 95 -2.68 -12.60 8.62
C GLN A 95 -3.62 -11.97 9.64
N GLN A 96 -3.06 -11.29 10.65
CA GLN A 96 -3.84 -10.69 11.73
C GLN A 96 -4.77 -9.59 11.21
N ALA A 97 -4.21 -8.62 10.49
CA ALA A 97 -4.95 -7.47 9.97
C ALA A 97 -6.08 -7.89 9.01
N VAL A 98 -5.81 -8.81 8.09
CA VAL A 98 -6.83 -9.29 7.15
C VAL A 98 -7.87 -10.19 7.81
N SER A 99 -7.49 -11.03 8.76
CA SER A 99 -8.47 -11.87 9.46
C SER A 99 -9.45 -11.00 10.26
N ALA A 100 -8.93 -9.98 10.95
CA ALA A 100 -9.76 -8.99 11.64
C ALA A 100 -10.75 -8.31 10.69
N TYR A 101 -10.31 -7.91 9.49
CA TYR A 101 -11.21 -7.38 8.46
C TYR A 101 -12.27 -8.39 8.01
N LEU A 102 -11.86 -9.63 7.71
CA LEU A 102 -12.77 -10.67 7.23
C LEU A 102 -13.82 -11.07 8.26
N ASP A 103 -13.52 -10.89 9.56
CA ASP A 103 -14.42 -11.13 10.68
C ASP A 103 -15.48 -10.02 10.84
N THR A 104 -15.26 -8.81 10.28
CA THR A 104 -16.30 -7.77 10.25
C THR A 104 -17.31 -7.95 9.13
N MET A 105 -17.04 -8.83 8.16
CA MET A 105 -17.94 -9.10 7.05
C MET A 105 -19.06 -10.05 7.49
N GLU A 106 -20.31 -9.77 7.11
CA GLU A 106 -21.41 -10.71 7.33
C GLU A 106 -21.16 -12.02 6.59
N ASP A 107 -21.56 -13.14 7.19
CA ASP A 107 -21.43 -14.47 6.59
C ASP A 107 -22.06 -14.53 5.20
N GLY A 108 -21.32 -15.08 4.22
CA GLY A 108 -21.76 -15.19 2.83
C GLY A 108 -21.59 -13.91 1.99
N THR A 109 -21.14 -12.80 2.58
CA THR A 109 -20.85 -11.55 1.84
C THR A 109 -19.78 -11.80 0.77
N TYR A 110 -20.16 -11.59 -0.49
CA TYR A 110 -19.33 -11.82 -1.69
C TYR A 110 -18.75 -13.25 -1.80
N GLU A 111 -19.47 -14.25 -1.27
CA GLU A 111 -19.05 -15.66 -1.39
C GLU A 111 -18.84 -16.05 -2.86
N GLY A 112 -17.70 -16.68 -3.14
CA GLY A 112 -17.29 -17.07 -4.49
C GLY A 112 -16.82 -15.94 -5.41
N LEU A 113 -16.89 -14.67 -4.97
CA LEU A 113 -16.45 -13.52 -5.77
C LEU A 113 -15.00 -13.08 -5.49
N PHE A 114 -14.39 -13.56 -4.40
CA PHE A 114 -12.98 -13.29 -4.08
C PHE A 114 -12.31 -14.43 -3.30
N ASN A 115 -10.98 -14.51 -3.37
CA ASN A 115 -10.19 -15.48 -2.63
C ASN A 115 -9.87 -14.99 -1.21
N ARG A 116 -10.67 -15.40 -0.21
CA ARG A 116 -10.47 -15.06 1.22
C ARG A 116 -9.10 -15.44 1.78
N SER A 117 -8.34 -16.34 1.12
CA SER A 117 -7.01 -16.79 1.57
C SER A 117 -5.86 -16.10 0.83
N GLY A 118 -6.15 -15.18 -0.08
CA GLY A 118 -5.14 -14.50 -0.90
C GLY A 118 -4.45 -13.33 -0.19
N ARG A 119 -3.27 -12.94 -0.71
CA ARG A 119 -2.61 -11.66 -0.40
C ARG A 119 -3.60 -10.53 -0.68
N ALA A 120 -3.84 -9.67 0.29
CA ALA A 120 -4.82 -8.59 0.15
C ALA A 120 -4.16 -7.23 -0.07
N ILE A 121 -4.69 -6.35 -0.92
CA ILE A 121 -4.12 -5.02 -1.25
C ILE A 121 -5.15 -3.88 -1.03
N PRO A 122 -4.71 -2.62 -0.85
CA PRO A 122 -3.31 -2.16 -0.66
C PRO A 122 -2.71 -2.49 0.71
N ASP A 123 -1.43 -2.19 0.90
CA ASP A 123 -0.78 -2.20 2.22
C ASP A 123 -0.96 -0.86 2.92
N VAL A 124 -0.79 0.25 2.21
CA VAL A 124 -0.88 1.62 2.75
C VAL A 124 -1.50 2.56 1.74
N ALA A 125 -1.97 3.72 2.20
CA ALA A 125 -2.41 4.81 1.33
C ALA A 125 -1.90 6.16 1.83
N LEU A 126 -1.42 7.00 0.91
CA LEU A 126 -0.84 8.30 1.22
C LEU A 126 -1.42 9.39 0.33
N HIS A 127 -1.21 10.65 0.73
CA HIS A 127 -1.70 11.80 -0.01
C HIS A 127 -1.17 11.80 -1.45
N ARG A 128 -2.09 11.88 -2.43
CA ARG A 128 -1.77 11.82 -3.86
C ARG A 128 -1.94 13.15 -4.59
N MET A 129 -2.55 14.15 -3.95
CA MET A 129 -2.94 15.40 -4.62
C MET A 129 -1.87 16.49 -4.49
N TRP A 130 -2.00 17.52 -5.34
CA TRP A 130 -1.26 18.77 -5.27
C TRP A 130 0.27 18.66 -5.33
N ALA A 131 0.79 17.59 -5.92
CA ALA A 131 2.18 17.53 -6.32
C ALA A 131 2.44 18.59 -7.42
N ARG A 132 3.43 19.46 -7.20
CA ARG A 132 3.85 20.43 -8.20
C ARG A 132 4.77 19.75 -9.20
N THR A 133 4.40 19.79 -10.47
CA THR A 133 5.21 19.26 -11.57
C THR A 133 6.33 20.23 -11.95
N LYS A 134 7.24 19.80 -12.83
CA LYS A 134 8.37 20.61 -13.31
C LYS A 134 7.95 21.91 -13.99
N ASP A 135 6.79 21.92 -14.63
CA ASP A 135 6.17 23.09 -15.29
C ASP A 135 5.37 23.98 -14.33
N ALA A 136 5.48 23.74 -13.01
CA ALA A 136 4.75 24.45 -11.96
C ALA A 136 3.22 24.32 -12.05
N SER A 137 2.71 23.36 -12.83
CA SER A 137 1.31 22.94 -12.76
C SER A 137 1.11 22.03 -11.54
N PHE A 138 -0.12 21.99 -11.05
CA PHE A 138 -0.51 20.97 -10.08
C PHE A 138 -0.89 19.72 -10.86
N GLY A 139 -0.17 18.64 -10.62
CA GLY A 139 -0.48 17.34 -11.20
C GLY A 139 -1.89 16.90 -10.79
N SER A 140 -2.63 16.31 -11.72
CA SER A 140 -3.84 15.55 -11.41
C SER A 140 -3.42 14.36 -10.55
N GLY A 141 -3.89 14.29 -9.30
CA GLY A 141 -3.46 13.28 -8.35
C GLY A 141 -3.64 11.87 -8.89
N ILE A 142 -2.55 11.13 -8.96
CA ILE A 142 -2.48 9.71 -9.30
C ILE A 142 -1.69 9.00 -8.20
N ASN A 143 -1.94 7.70 -8.01
CA ASN A 143 -1.36 6.95 -6.90
C ASN A 143 0.17 6.86 -6.99
N ASP A 144 0.77 7.13 -8.17
CA ASP A 144 2.22 7.30 -8.33
C ASP A 144 2.80 8.38 -7.41
N TYR A 145 2.07 9.47 -7.15
CA TYR A 145 2.54 10.51 -6.24
C TYR A 145 2.58 10.01 -4.79
N ALA A 146 1.57 9.25 -4.36
CA ALA A 146 1.54 8.63 -3.04
C ALA A 146 2.71 7.65 -2.87
N ALA A 147 2.95 6.80 -3.88
CA ALA A 147 4.10 5.89 -3.90
C ALA A 147 5.44 6.65 -3.89
N ALA A 148 5.55 7.78 -4.59
CA ALA A 148 6.76 8.60 -4.62
C ALA A 148 7.03 9.28 -3.26
N VAL A 149 5.99 9.71 -2.55
CA VAL A 149 6.12 10.24 -1.17
C VAL A 149 6.69 9.15 -0.25
N LEU A 150 6.12 7.94 -0.28
CA LEU A 150 6.64 6.83 0.51
C LEU A 150 8.07 6.46 0.11
N ALA A 151 8.39 6.47 -1.19
CA ALA A 151 9.74 6.24 -1.69
C ALA A 151 10.74 7.25 -1.11
N GLY A 152 10.36 8.53 -1.05
CA GLY A 152 11.16 9.58 -0.43
C GLY A 152 11.37 9.37 1.07
N MET A 153 10.32 8.97 1.80
CA MET A 153 10.42 8.62 3.22
C MET A 153 11.41 7.47 3.44
N VAL A 154 11.30 6.38 2.67
CA VAL A 154 12.22 5.24 2.77
C VAL A 154 13.64 5.62 2.37
N ALA A 155 13.83 6.49 1.38
CA ALA A 155 15.14 6.98 1.00
C ALA A 155 15.83 7.76 2.14
N LEU A 156 15.09 8.63 2.85
CA LEU A 156 15.58 9.34 4.02
C LEU A 156 15.93 8.38 5.16
N LEU A 157 15.06 7.41 5.46
CA LEU A 157 15.33 6.38 6.47
C LEU A 157 16.59 5.58 6.12
N ASN A 158 16.75 5.20 4.85
CA ASN A 158 17.95 4.49 4.39
C ASN A 158 19.22 5.33 4.55
N ASP A 159 19.16 6.65 4.28
CA ASP A 159 20.30 7.55 4.50
C ASP A 159 20.71 7.58 5.97
N GLU A 160 19.74 7.74 6.87
CA GLU A 160 19.97 7.72 8.32
C GLU A 160 20.50 6.37 8.82
N LEU A 161 19.93 5.25 8.36
CA LEU A 161 20.39 3.89 8.69
C LEU A 161 21.83 3.68 8.26
N LEU A 162 22.16 4.02 7.01
CA LEU A 162 23.50 3.83 6.46
C LEU A 162 24.52 4.73 7.17
N ALA A 163 24.16 5.97 7.51
CA ALA A 163 24.99 6.86 8.32
C ALA A 163 25.27 6.30 9.73
N ALA A 164 24.30 5.55 10.29
CA ALA A 164 24.44 4.83 11.56
C ALA A 164 25.11 3.44 11.42
N GLY A 165 25.57 3.05 10.23
CA GLY A 165 26.17 1.74 9.97
C GLY A 165 25.18 0.56 10.02
N LYS A 166 23.88 0.84 9.94
CA LYS A 166 22.80 -0.15 9.88
C LYS A 166 22.47 -0.54 8.43
N PRO A 167 21.92 -1.75 8.20
CA PRO A 167 21.43 -2.11 6.88
C PRO A 167 20.24 -1.23 6.47
N PRO A 168 20.01 -1.02 5.16
CA PRO A 168 18.82 -0.34 4.66
C PRO A 168 17.55 -1.16 4.95
N VAL A 169 16.39 -0.51 4.90
CA VAL A 169 15.07 -1.10 5.24
C VAL A 169 14.77 -2.38 4.46
N GLY A 170 14.98 -2.39 3.14
CA GLY A 170 14.63 -3.54 2.31
C GLY A 170 13.12 -3.79 2.26
N PHE A 171 12.70 -5.03 2.56
CA PHE A 171 11.29 -5.40 2.54
C PHE A 171 10.49 -4.69 3.64
N LEU A 172 9.63 -3.75 3.24
CA LEU A 172 8.97 -2.82 4.16
C LEU A 172 7.71 -3.40 4.83
N ASN A 173 7.01 -4.35 4.18
CA ASN A 173 5.69 -4.79 4.65
C ASN A 173 5.67 -5.30 6.10
N PRO A 174 6.58 -6.19 6.57
CA PRO A 174 6.52 -6.68 7.95
C PRO A 174 6.54 -5.54 8.97
N LEU A 175 7.40 -4.53 8.76
CA LEU A 175 7.48 -3.35 9.62
C LEU A 175 6.16 -2.55 9.63
N LEU A 176 5.51 -2.39 8.48
CA LEU A 176 4.23 -1.66 8.39
C LEU A 176 3.12 -2.35 9.19
N TYR A 177 2.98 -3.67 9.04
CA TYR A 177 1.95 -4.42 9.75
C TYR A 177 2.24 -4.56 11.25
N GLU A 178 3.52 -4.58 11.65
CA GLU A 178 3.91 -4.46 13.07
C GLU A 178 3.55 -3.08 13.66
N LEU A 179 3.73 -2.00 12.88
CA LEU A 179 3.43 -0.64 13.29
C LEU A 179 1.94 -0.34 13.38
N ASP A 180 1.11 -0.96 12.54
CA ASP A 180 -0.35 -0.83 12.58
C ASP A 180 -0.90 -1.24 13.96
N ALA A 181 -0.40 -2.35 14.50
CA ALA A 181 -0.73 -2.80 15.84
C ALA A 181 -0.23 -1.88 16.98
N ALA A 182 0.54 -0.82 16.64
CA ALA A 182 1.19 0.10 17.57
C ALA A 182 0.87 1.59 17.29
N ASP A 183 -0.24 1.89 16.61
CA ASP A 183 -0.65 3.25 16.23
C ASP A 183 0.41 4.01 15.41
N GLY A 184 1.21 3.29 14.63
CA GLY A 184 2.29 3.83 13.80
C GLY A 184 1.83 4.42 12.46
N LEU A 185 0.55 4.25 12.13
CA LEU A 185 -0.09 4.75 10.92
C LEU A 185 -1.30 5.60 11.28
N ARG A 186 -1.62 6.54 10.39
CA ARG A 186 -2.89 7.28 10.45
C ARG A 186 -3.92 6.56 9.63
N ASP A 187 -4.86 5.91 10.32
CA ASP A 187 -6.08 5.31 9.75
C ASP A 187 -7.04 6.41 9.26
N PHE A 188 -7.71 6.15 8.14
CA PHE A 188 -8.66 7.04 7.49
C PHE A 188 -10.12 6.57 7.61
N ALA A 189 -10.43 5.72 8.60
CA ALA A 189 -11.76 5.16 8.86
C ALA A 189 -12.88 6.23 9.03
N THR A 190 -13.45 6.69 7.91
CA THR A 190 -14.77 7.32 7.83
C THR A 190 -15.47 6.97 6.51
N GLY A 191 -16.57 6.21 6.58
CA GLY A 191 -17.52 6.03 5.47
C GLY A 191 -18.13 4.62 5.38
N GLU A 192 -19.41 4.55 4.98
CA GLU A 192 -20.08 3.32 4.54
C GLU A 192 -20.14 3.30 2.99
N ASN A 193 -20.00 2.12 2.39
CA ASN A 193 -20.03 1.93 0.94
C ASN A 193 -21.47 1.59 0.48
N GLU A 194 -22.09 2.47 -0.31
CA GLU A 194 -23.35 2.17 -1.00
C GLU A 194 -23.05 1.52 -2.38
N GLY A 195 -22.74 0.21 -2.40
CA GLY A 195 -22.51 -0.53 -3.66
C GLY A 195 -21.99 -1.97 -3.48
N CYS A 196 -21.72 -2.66 -4.59
CA CYS A 196 -21.01 -3.94 -4.59
C CYS A 196 -19.50 -3.70 -4.37
N GLY A 197 -18.96 -4.04 -3.20
CA GLY A 197 -17.56 -3.84 -2.84
C GLY A 197 -17.23 -4.02 -1.35
N PHE A 198 -15.94 -4.07 -1.03
CA PHE A 198 -15.42 -4.07 0.34
C PHE A 198 -15.68 -2.70 1.01
N SER A 199 -16.12 -2.71 2.27
CA SER A 199 -16.32 -1.50 3.09
C SER A 199 -15.09 -1.22 3.93
N ALA A 200 -14.85 0.06 4.22
CA ALA A 200 -13.82 0.50 5.16
C ALA A 200 -14.16 0.09 6.59
N THR A 201 -13.14 -0.15 7.41
CA THR A 201 -13.28 -0.41 8.85
C THR A 201 -12.10 0.22 9.59
N THR A 202 -12.12 0.20 10.91
CA THR A 202 -10.95 0.55 11.72
C THR A 202 -9.84 -0.49 11.50
N GLY A 203 -8.62 0.00 11.26
CA GLY A 203 -7.46 -0.84 10.91
C GLY A 203 -7.40 -1.14 9.40
N TRP A 204 -6.77 -2.27 9.04
CA TRP A 204 -6.60 -2.61 7.63
C TRP A 204 -7.93 -2.85 6.88
N ASP A 205 -8.06 -2.26 5.69
CA ASP A 205 -9.21 -2.48 4.81
C ASP A 205 -8.86 -2.66 3.29
N PRO A 206 -9.53 -3.55 2.53
CA PRO A 206 -9.33 -3.77 1.09
C PRO A 206 -10.18 -2.86 0.21
N SER A 207 -9.58 -2.34 -0.88
CA SER A 207 -10.17 -1.22 -1.63
C SER A 207 -11.31 -1.54 -2.59
N VAL A 208 -12.50 -0.95 -2.36
CA VAL A 208 -13.52 -0.69 -3.39
C VAL A 208 -14.33 0.60 -3.08
N ARG A 209 -14.37 1.53 -4.04
CA ARG A 209 -15.26 2.73 -4.10
C ARG A 209 -15.27 3.62 -2.85
N TYR A 210 -14.45 4.67 -2.91
CA TYR A 210 -14.44 5.90 -2.10
C TYR A 210 -13.79 5.87 -0.72
N GLN A 211 -13.43 4.73 -0.13
CA GLN A 211 -13.19 4.72 1.32
C GLN A 211 -12.04 3.83 1.81
N VAL A 212 -11.03 3.50 0.99
CA VAL A 212 -10.04 2.48 1.39
C VAL A 212 -8.56 2.87 1.40
N SER A 213 -7.88 2.51 2.51
CA SER A 213 -6.53 2.94 2.85
C SER A 213 -5.51 1.84 3.15
N GLY A 214 -5.89 0.55 3.21
CA GLY A 214 -4.99 -0.47 3.75
C GLY A 214 -4.75 -0.18 5.23
N LEU A 215 -3.51 -0.19 5.70
CA LEU A 215 -3.15 0.19 7.07
C LEU A 215 -3.23 1.73 7.31
N GLY A 216 -3.56 2.51 6.29
CA GLY A 216 -3.53 3.98 6.36
C GLY A 216 -2.18 4.58 5.95
N ALA A 217 -1.93 5.81 6.39
CA ALA A 217 -0.71 6.56 6.02
C ALA A 217 0.39 6.37 7.07
N PRO A 218 1.58 5.85 6.68
CA PRO A 218 2.69 5.70 7.61
C PRO A 218 3.16 7.04 8.17
N ILE A 219 3.43 7.10 9.47
CA ILE A 219 3.97 8.30 10.12
C ILE A 219 5.50 8.19 10.11
N TYR A 220 6.18 9.14 9.47
CA TYR A 220 7.66 9.12 9.30
C TYR A 220 8.39 8.91 10.64
N THR A 221 8.01 9.66 11.67
CA THR A 221 8.67 9.59 12.98
C THR A 221 8.49 8.23 13.65
N LYS A 222 7.37 7.54 13.41
CA LYS A 222 7.09 6.20 13.93
C LYS A 222 7.88 5.12 13.20
N LEU A 223 7.98 5.23 11.87
CA LEU A 223 8.88 4.38 11.08
C LEU A 223 10.33 4.51 11.56
N ARG A 224 10.78 5.76 11.76
CA ARG A 224 12.13 6.07 12.24
C ARG A 224 12.39 5.48 13.63
N GLU A 225 11.46 5.68 14.57
CA GLU A 225 11.52 5.11 15.92
C GLU A 225 11.61 3.58 15.91
N ALA A 226 10.77 2.91 15.12
CA ALA A 226 10.76 1.45 15.02
C ALA A 226 12.04 0.86 14.40
N LEU A 227 12.74 1.62 13.57
CA LEU A 227 14.06 1.26 13.03
C LEU A 227 15.21 1.55 14.01
N GLY A 228 14.88 2.09 15.19
CA GLY A 228 15.84 2.48 16.23
C GLY A 228 16.75 3.61 15.80
N LEU A 229 16.20 4.59 15.08
CA LEU A 229 16.86 5.84 14.67
C LEU A 229 16.41 7.02 15.54
#